data_AF-A0A929EES2-F1
#
_entry.id   AF-A0A929EES2-F1
#
_cell.length_a   1.000
_cell.length_b   1.000
_cell.length_c   1.000
_cell.angle_alpha   90.00
_cell.angle_beta   90.00
_cell.angle_gamma   90.00
#
_symmetry.space_group_name_H-M   'P 1'
#
loop_
_entity.id
_entity.type
_entity.pdbx_description
1 polymer ?
#
loop_
_entity_poly.entity_id
_entity_poly.type
_entity_poly.pdbx_seq_one_letter_code
_entity_poly.pdbx_strand_id
1 'polypeptide(L)'
;MHYLTVVFLTCFLSFYPIYVTASDTEHNKDDESESVQLINGQPVIFLDDDTQEISGLETLKLKQIEYQAESIAYGTAIKLSPLLTIRNQYLAALAQQSSAKVRLTQAEKNISRLTNLHKDEAISTRKLQNQQTQWQSDKAIYDSSHYQSQIIINNSQLQWGKTLTRWATDLHSEHFNKLINGEIIVLQITLPANNSSPPLSNTIYINPTGNRNLAFTASFISHLPQADTFSQGLQYIFQTENPAIKPGMNFTAWIPQNKQTQTGVIIPESSIAWHLGLAFVFIKIDEEHFVHRTISNPVKVPNGYFIAKQIADGEEIVVTGTQMLLSHEFRSQIPDEDDD
;
A
#
# COMPACT_ATOMS: atom_id res chain seq x y z
N MET A 1 66.62 -37.40 -19.02
CA MET A 1 66.17 -38.76 -19.37
C MET A 1 64.65 -38.78 -19.20
N HIS A 2 63.90 -38.66 -20.30
CA HIS A 2 63.20 -39.78 -20.99
C HIS A 2 61.87 -40.11 -20.28
N TYR A 3 60.70 -40.26 -20.91
CA TYR A 3 60.21 -40.01 -22.27
C TYR A 3 58.68 -40.00 -22.18
N LEU A 4 58.05 -39.28 -23.10
CA LEU A 4 56.66 -39.36 -23.53
C LEU A 4 56.23 -40.81 -23.87
N THR A 5 54.98 -41.22 -23.61
CA THR A 5 54.33 -42.23 -24.47
C THR A 5 52.80 -42.14 -24.40
N VAL A 6 52.25 -41.68 -25.53
CA VAL A 6 50.86 -41.81 -25.97
C VAL A 6 50.68 -43.23 -26.52
N VAL A 7 49.56 -43.89 -26.23
CA VAL A 7 49.13 -45.10 -26.96
C VAL A 7 47.70 -44.92 -27.43
N PHE A 8 47.59 -44.65 -28.73
CA PHE A 8 46.44 -44.89 -29.58
C PHE A 8 46.34 -46.40 -29.86
N LEU A 9 45.15 -46.99 -29.83
CA LEU A 9 44.90 -48.29 -30.45
C LEU A 9 43.59 -48.22 -31.25
N THR A 10 43.75 -48.32 -32.56
CA THR A 10 42.71 -48.36 -33.59
C THR A 10 42.62 -49.75 -34.21
N CYS A 11 41.42 -50.04 -34.73
CA CYS A 11 41.05 -51.04 -35.74
C CYS A 11 41.00 -52.53 -35.32
N PHE A 12 39.86 -53.18 -35.58
CA PHE A 12 39.69 -53.91 -36.85
C PHE A 12 38.21 -54.25 -37.13
N LEU A 13 37.72 -53.77 -38.27
CA LEU A 13 36.53 -54.26 -38.96
C LEU A 13 36.83 -55.66 -39.52
N SER A 14 35.89 -56.60 -39.35
CA SER A 14 35.77 -57.74 -40.25
C SER A 14 34.30 -57.96 -40.59
N PHE A 15 33.99 -57.68 -41.86
CA PHE A 15 32.77 -58.08 -42.55
C PHE A 15 32.90 -59.56 -42.93
N TYR A 16 31.87 -60.37 -42.67
CA TYR A 16 31.40 -61.38 -43.62
C TYR A 16 29.89 -61.59 -43.42
N PRO A 17 29.09 -61.57 -44.50
CA PRO A 17 27.63 -61.72 -44.47
C PRO A 17 27.25 -63.21 -44.46
N ILE A 18 25.99 -63.53 -44.11
CA ILE A 18 25.14 -64.51 -44.85
C ILE A 18 23.78 -64.70 -44.13
N TYR A 19 22.74 -64.33 -44.90
CA TYR A 19 21.39 -64.87 -45.06
C TYR A 19 20.37 -64.87 -43.90
N VAL A 20 19.32 -64.09 -44.18
CA VAL A 20 17.96 -64.15 -43.66
C VAL A 20 17.33 -65.53 -43.88
N THR A 21 16.69 -66.06 -42.84
CA THR A 21 15.46 -66.86 -42.97
C THR A 21 14.47 -66.36 -41.93
N ALA A 22 13.36 -65.80 -42.41
CA ALA A 22 12.22 -65.43 -41.61
C ALA A 22 11.57 -66.69 -41.00
N SER A 23 11.13 -66.57 -39.75
CA SER A 23 10.23 -67.50 -39.09
C SER A 23 9.36 -66.66 -38.17
N ASP A 24 8.21 -66.26 -38.69
CA ASP A 24 7.15 -65.54 -38.03
C ASP A 24 6.84 -66.15 -36.65
N THR A 25 6.93 -65.32 -35.62
CA THR A 25 6.19 -65.53 -34.38
C THR A 25 5.56 -64.20 -34.04
N GLU A 26 4.28 -64.11 -34.39
CA GLU A 26 3.37 -63.06 -33.97
C GLU A 26 3.47 -62.85 -32.45
N HIS A 27 3.89 -61.67 -32.04
CA HIS A 27 3.64 -61.16 -30.71
C HIS A 27 2.74 -59.95 -30.87
N ASN A 28 1.49 -60.08 -30.45
CA ASN A 28 0.53 -59.00 -30.32
C ASN A 28 1.20 -57.82 -29.60
N LYS A 29 1.41 -56.73 -30.33
CA LYS A 29 1.47 -55.40 -29.75
C LYS A 29 0.04 -54.89 -29.73
N ASP A 30 -0.53 -54.81 -28.55
CA ASP A 30 -1.67 -53.95 -28.31
C ASP A 30 -1.14 -52.51 -28.40
N ASP A 31 -1.33 -51.88 -29.56
CA ASP A 31 -1.18 -50.43 -29.72
C ASP A 31 -2.31 -49.75 -28.95
N GLU A 32 -2.05 -49.39 -27.69
CA GLU A 32 -2.81 -48.31 -27.05
C GLU A 32 -2.31 -46.98 -27.61
N SER A 33 -2.92 -46.56 -28.71
CA SER A 33 -2.94 -45.16 -29.10
C SER A 33 -3.55 -44.37 -27.93
N GLU A 34 -2.71 -43.69 -27.15
CA GLU A 34 -3.17 -42.70 -26.16
C GLU A 34 -3.82 -41.54 -26.92
N SER A 35 -5.09 -41.70 -27.31
CA SER A 35 -5.88 -40.60 -27.85
C SER A 35 -5.94 -39.52 -26.78
N VAL A 36 -5.37 -38.34 -27.05
CA VAL A 36 -5.39 -37.18 -26.14
C VAL A 36 -6.85 -36.91 -25.72
N GLN A 37 -7.19 -37.29 -24.49
CA GLN A 37 -8.53 -37.03 -23.96
C GLN A 37 -8.65 -35.53 -23.74
N LEU A 38 -9.74 -34.93 -24.24
CA LEU A 38 -10.00 -33.50 -24.14
C LEU A 38 -11.17 -33.26 -23.17
N ILE A 39 -10.93 -32.56 -22.08
CA ILE A 39 -12.00 -32.05 -21.20
C ILE A 39 -12.13 -30.55 -21.43
N ASN A 40 -13.30 -30.11 -21.87
CA ASN A 40 -13.58 -28.70 -22.22
C ASN A 40 -12.58 -28.08 -23.22
N GLY A 41 -12.01 -28.91 -24.12
CA GLY A 41 -11.01 -28.47 -25.11
C GLY A 41 -9.59 -28.34 -24.58
N GLN A 42 -9.30 -28.86 -23.38
CA GLN A 42 -7.96 -28.91 -22.77
C GLN A 42 -7.44 -30.34 -22.74
N PRO A 43 -6.16 -30.59 -23.08
CA PRO A 43 -5.57 -31.92 -23.00
C PRO A 43 -5.55 -32.40 -21.55
N VAL A 44 -6.04 -33.61 -21.34
CA VAL A 44 -5.96 -34.32 -20.06
C VAL A 44 -4.64 -35.06 -20.01
N ILE A 45 -3.90 -34.85 -18.94
CA ILE A 45 -2.65 -35.53 -18.66
C ILE A 45 -2.97 -36.66 -17.69
N PHE A 46 -2.73 -37.88 -18.13
CA PHE A 46 -2.77 -39.06 -17.26
C PHE A 46 -1.41 -39.26 -16.62
N LEU A 47 -1.41 -39.54 -15.32
CA LEU A 47 -0.21 -39.86 -14.56
C LEU A 47 -0.59 -40.80 -13.40
N ASP A 48 -0.11 -42.04 -13.45
CA ASP A 48 -0.36 -43.04 -12.43
C ASP A 48 0.21 -42.66 -11.06
N ASP A 49 -0.35 -43.24 -10.00
CA ASP A 49 0.02 -42.94 -8.62
C ASP A 49 1.51 -43.22 -8.30
N ASP A 50 2.10 -44.29 -8.85
CA ASP A 50 3.51 -44.63 -8.62
C ASP A 50 4.43 -43.54 -9.21
N THR A 51 4.10 -43.05 -10.41
CA THR A 51 4.83 -41.94 -11.05
C THR A 51 4.61 -40.62 -10.31
N GLN A 52 3.42 -40.36 -9.76
CA GLN A 52 3.17 -39.20 -8.90
C GLN A 52 4.06 -39.23 -7.65
N GLU A 53 4.18 -40.39 -6.98
CA GLU A 53 5.00 -40.53 -5.77
C GLU A 53 6.50 -40.37 -6.07
N ILE A 54 7.01 -41.05 -7.11
CA ILE A 54 8.42 -40.99 -7.49
C ILE A 54 8.84 -39.58 -7.91
N SER A 55 7.93 -38.84 -8.56
CA SER A 55 8.19 -37.46 -9.02
C SER A 55 8.11 -36.42 -7.91
N GLY A 56 7.58 -36.76 -6.73
CA GLY A 56 7.32 -35.82 -5.65
C GLY A 56 6.27 -34.78 -6.02
N LEU A 57 5.26 -35.18 -6.82
CA LEU A 57 4.16 -34.31 -7.18
C LEU A 57 3.34 -33.97 -5.92
N GLU A 58 3.14 -32.68 -5.68
CA GLU A 58 2.35 -32.21 -4.55
C GLU A 58 1.20 -31.34 -5.07
N THR A 59 0.01 -31.54 -4.49
CA THR A 59 -1.16 -30.70 -4.75
C THR A 59 -1.55 -29.88 -3.54
N LEU A 60 -2.25 -28.78 -3.78
CA LEU A 60 -2.84 -27.93 -2.76
C LEU A 60 -4.31 -27.70 -3.07
N LYS A 61 -5.17 -28.08 -2.12
CA LYS A 61 -6.59 -27.75 -2.16
C LYS A 61 -6.80 -26.28 -1.84
N LEU A 62 -7.37 -25.55 -2.80
CA LEU A 62 -7.54 -24.12 -2.69
C LEU A 62 -8.81 -23.77 -1.93
N LYS A 63 -8.72 -22.67 -1.18
CA LYS A 63 -9.82 -22.07 -0.46
C LYS A 63 -10.06 -20.67 -0.97
N GLN A 64 -11.32 -20.36 -1.22
CA GLN A 64 -11.74 -19.03 -1.63
C GLN A 64 -11.54 -18.02 -0.49
N ILE A 65 -11.05 -16.83 -0.87
CA ILE A 65 -10.79 -15.71 0.01
C ILE A 65 -11.40 -14.43 -0.57
N GLU A 66 -11.55 -13.43 0.29
CA GLU A 66 -11.75 -12.04 -0.12
C GLU A 66 -10.41 -11.32 -0.17
N TYR A 67 -10.14 -10.67 -1.31
CA TYR A 67 -8.94 -9.89 -1.55
C TYR A 67 -9.30 -8.44 -1.85
N GLN A 68 -8.59 -7.51 -1.22
CA GLN A 68 -8.67 -6.10 -1.53
C GLN A 68 -7.28 -5.65 -1.99
N ALA A 69 -7.20 -5.07 -3.20
CA ALA A 69 -5.95 -4.50 -3.67
C ALA A 69 -5.55 -3.33 -2.78
N GLU A 70 -4.31 -3.34 -2.32
CA GLU A 70 -3.72 -2.32 -1.46
C GLU A 70 -2.49 -1.72 -2.15
N SER A 71 -2.30 -0.41 -2.04
CA SER A 71 -1.02 0.23 -2.36
C SER A 71 -0.23 0.47 -1.10
N ILE A 72 1.09 0.35 -1.21
CA ILE A 72 2.00 0.61 -0.11
C ILE A 72 2.44 2.06 -0.15
N ALA A 73 2.35 2.74 0.99
CA ALA A 73 2.90 4.07 1.21
C ALA A 73 3.74 4.08 2.49
N TYR A 74 4.55 5.12 2.63
CA TYR A 74 5.39 5.33 3.81
C TYR A 74 4.99 6.63 4.48
N GLY A 75 5.14 6.65 5.80
CA GLY A 75 4.77 7.81 6.60
C GLY A 75 5.57 7.93 7.86
N THR A 76 5.34 9.05 8.54
CA THR A 76 5.97 9.39 9.82
C THR A 76 4.91 9.81 10.82
N ALA A 77 5.02 9.33 12.05
CA ALA A 77 4.21 9.84 13.15
C ALA A 77 4.75 11.22 13.52
N ILE A 78 3.94 12.27 13.38
CA ILE A 78 4.43 13.63 13.56
C ILE A 78 4.68 13.94 15.05
N LYS A 79 5.71 14.71 15.32
CA LYS A 79 5.95 15.25 16.67
C LYS A 79 4.93 16.33 16.99
N LEU A 80 4.47 16.38 18.23
CA LEU A 80 3.46 17.35 18.68
C LEU A 80 4.00 18.78 18.83
N SER A 81 5.31 18.93 19.05
CA SER A 81 5.94 20.22 19.39
C SER A 81 5.55 21.38 18.47
N PRO A 82 5.48 21.24 17.12
CA PRO A 82 5.07 22.33 16.24
C PRO A 82 3.63 22.81 16.48
N LEU A 83 2.68 21.90 16.69
CA LEU A 83 1.28 22.26 16.98
C LEU A 83 1.15 22.91 18.37
N LEU A 84 1.93 22.45 19.35
CA LEU A 84 1.98 23.05 20.68
C LEU A 84 2.56 24.48 20.62
N THR A 85 3.58 24.70 19.79
CA THR A 85 4.13 26.05 19.56
C THR A 85 3.07 27.00 18.99
N ILE A 86 2.27 26.54 18.01
CA ILE A 86 1.16 27.33 17.45
C ILE A 86 0.13 27.67 18.54
N ARG A 87 -0.26 26.70 19.36
CA ARG A 87 -1.17 26.90 20.50
C ARG A 87 -0.65 27.99 21.44
N ASN A 88 0.62 27.89 21.84
CA ASN A 88 1.22 28.82 22.80
C ASN A 88 1.31 30.24 22.23
N GLN A 89 1.73 30.37 20.96
CA GLN A 89 1.78 31.66 20.27
C GLN A 89 0.38 32.28 20.15
N TYR A 90 -0.63 31.47 19.83
CA TYR A 90 -2.01 31.92 19.71
C TYR A 90 -2.57 32.41 21.06
N LEU A 91 -2.35 31.65 22.14
CA LEU A 91 -2.75 32.05 23.49
C LEU A 91 -2.09 33.35 23.94
N ALA A 92 -0.79 33.51 23.66
CA ALA A 92 -0.07 34.75 23.97
C ALA A 92 -0.63 35.95 23.19
N ALA A 93 -0.94 35.77 21.90
CA ALA A 93 -1.56 36.81 21.08
C ALA A 93 -2.95 37.19 21.60
N LEU A 94 -3.78 36.23 22.01
CA LEU A 94 -5.09 36.49 22.63
C LEU A 94 -4.97 37.27 23.94
N ALA A 95 -4.01 36.92 24.79
CA ALA A 95 -3.77 37.65 26.04
C ALA A 95 -3.33 39.10 25.78
N GLN A 96 -2.43 39.31 24.81
CA GLN A 96 -1.99 40.65 24.39
C GLN A 96 -3.14 41.47 23.81
N GLN A 97 -3.97 40.86 22.97
CA GLN A 97 -5.15 41.49 22.39
C GLN A 97 -6.16 41.88 23.47
N SER A 98 -6.41 41.00 24.43
CA SER A 98 -7.28 41.29 25.58
C SER A 98 -6.78 42.49 26.38
N SER A 99 -5.47 42.52 26.69
CA SER A 99 -4.83 43.66 27.37
C SER A 99 -4.93 44.97 26.58
N ALA A 100 -4.68 44.93 25.26
CA ALA A 100 -4.79 46.10 24.39
C ALA A 100 -6.23 46.60 24.28
N LYS A 101 -7.21 45.69 24.24
CA LYS A 101 -8.63 46.03 24.20
C LYS A 101 -9.06 46.80 25.45
N VAL A 102 -8.62 46.36 26.64
CA VAL A 102 -8.90 47.06 27.90
C VAL A 102 -8.33 48.47 27.90
N ARG A 103 -7.08 48.65 27.43
CA ARG A 103 -6.47 49.99 27.30
C ARG A 103 -7.24 50.88 26.33
N LEU A 104 -7.59 50.36 25.15
CA LEU A 104 -8.38 51.10 24.17
C LEU A 104 -9.73 51.54 24.75
N THR A 105 -10.47 50.63 25.39
CA THR A 105 -11.76 50.95 26.02
C THR A 105 -11.60 52.00 27.12
N GLN A 106 -10.52 51.98 27.89
CA GLN A 106 -10.24 53.01 28.89
C GLN A 106 -9.92 54.36 28.23
N ALA A 107 -9.11 54.37 27.16
CA ALA A 107 -8.77 55.57 26.42
C ALA A 107 -10.01 56.21 25.76
N GLU A 108 -10.91 55.40 25.21
CA GLU A 108 -12.20 55.80 24.62
C GLU A 108 -13.12 56.49 25.64
N LYS A 109 -13.23 55.93 26.85
CA LYS A 109 -13.99 56.56 27.95
C LYS A 109 -13.36 57.87 28.39
N ASN A 110 -12.03 57.90 28.51
CA ASN A 110 -11.30 59.08 28.94
C ASN A 110 -11.40 60.23 27.93
N ILE A 111 -11.24 59.95 26.63
CA ILE A 111 -11.36 60.98 25.60
C ILE A 111 -12.80 61.51 25.56
N SER A 112 -13.81 60.64 25.60
CA SER A 112 -15.23 61.05 25.64
C SER A 112 -15.53 61.98 26.81
N ARG A 113 -15.04 61.64 28.01
CA ARG A 113 -15.20 62.48 29.21
C ARG A 113 -14.50 63.84 29.05
N LEU A 114 -13.27 63.86 28.57
CA LEU A 114 -12.52 65.11 28.39
C LEU A 114 -13.12 65.97 27.27
N THR A 115 -13.65 65.38 26.20
CA THR A 115 -14.36 66.12 25.16
C THR A 115 -15.58 66.84 25.73
N ASN A 116 -16.36 66.20 26.60
CA ASN A 116 -17.49 66.85 27.27
C ASN A 116 -17.02 67.98 28.18
N LEU A 117 -16.02 67.73 29.04
CA LEU A 117 -15.47 68.77 29.93
C LEU A 117 -14.85 69.95 29.19
N HIS A 118 -14.32 69.74 27.97
CA HIS A 118 -13.77 70.82 27.16
C HIS A 118 -14.87 71.71 26.56
N LYS A 119 -16.04 71.14 26.21
CA LYS A 119 -17.21 71.92 25.77
C LYS A 119 -17.71 72.85 26.86
N ASP A 120 -17.60 72.44 28.11
CA ASP A 120 -17.94 73.23 29.29
C ASP A 120 -16.79 74.18 29.73
N GLU A 121 -15.77 74.37 28.87
CA GLU A 121 -14.56 75.18 29.11
C GLU A 121 -13.75 74.79 30.37
N ALA A 122 -14.02 73.62 30.97
CA ALA A 122 -13.43 73.18 32.23
C ALA A 122 -12.03 72.56 32.08
N ILE A 123 -11.54 72.33 30.86
CA ILE A 123 -10.18 71.81 30.59
C ILE A 123 -9.53 72.50 29.39
N SER A 124 -8.19 72.50 29.37
CA SER A 124 -7.41 73.06 28.26
C SER A 124 -7.40 72.17 27.01
N THR A 125 -7.32 72.80 25.83
CA THR A 125 -7.18 72.13 24.53
C THR A 125 -5.96 71.20 24.49
N ARG A 126 -4.85 71.59 25.13
CA ARG A 126 -3.63 70.76 25.21
C ARG A 126 -3.89 69.43 25.93
N LYS A 127 -4.69 69.44 27.00
CA LYS A 127 -5.02 68.21 27.74
C LYS A 127 -5.87 67.27 26.90
N LEU A 128 -6.83 67.83 26.15
CA LEU A 128 -7.65 67.06 25.21
C LEU A 128 -6.78 66.46 24.07
N GLN A 129 -5.89 67.26 23.49
CA GLN A 129 -4.95 66.81 22.45
C GLN A 129 -4.04 65.67 22.93
N ASN A 130 -3.48 65.77 24.14
CA ASN A 130 -2.66 64.70 24.71
C ASN A 130 -3.46 63.40 24.88
N GLN A 131 -4.71 63.48 25.36
CA GLN A 131 -5.57 62.31 25.48
C GLN A 131 -5.94 61.72 24.11
N GLN A 132 -6.11 62.57 23.10
CA GLN A 132 -6.39 62.14 21.72
C GLN A 132 -5.21 61.33 21.16
N THR A 133 -3.98 61.78 21.38
CA THR A 133 -2.76 61.04 20.99
C THR A 133 -2.68 59.69 21.71
N GLN A 134 -2.99 59.65 23.01
CA GLN A 134 -3.01 58.40 23.76
C GLN A 134 -4.05 57.41 23.22
N TRP A 135 -5.27 57.89 22.92
CA TRP A 135 -6.30 57.05 22.29
C TRP A 135 -5.88 56.51 20.93
N GLN A 136 -5.28 57.35 20.07
CA GLN A 136 -4.76 56.90 18.77
C GLN A 136 -3.66 55.83 18.93
N SER A 137 -2.77 56.00 19.93
CA SER A 137 -1.74 55.02 20.24
C SER A 137 -2.33 53.69 20.73
N ASP A 138 -3.25 53.72 21.70
CA ASP A 138 -3.90 52.53 22.23
C ASP A 138 -4.73 51.80 21.16
N LYS A 139 -5.37 52.56 20.25
CA LYS A 139 -6.08 51.99 19.11
C LYS A 139 -5.12 51.27 18.16
N ALA A 140 -4.01 51.89 17.79
CA ALA A 140 -3.02 51.26 16.93
C ALA A 140 -2.42 49.98 17.55
N ILE A 141 -2.21 49.97 18.87
CA ILE A 141 -1.74 48.78 19.60
C ILE A 141 -2.80 47.66 19.56
N TYR A 142 -4.08 47.98 19.78
CA TYR A 142 -5.17 47.01 19.67
C TYR A 142 -5.27 46.44 18.25
N ASP A 143 -5.28 47.29 17.23
CA ASP A 143 -5.38 46.88 15.82
C ASP A 143 -4.21 45.95 15.46
N SER A 144 -2.97 46.31 15.82
CA SER A 144 -1.78 45.46 15.61
C SER A 144 -1.89 44.11 16.32
N SER A 145 -2.33 44.08 17.58
CA SER A 145 -2.50 42.83 18.34
C SER A 145 -3.59 41.91 17.76
N HIS A 146 -4.66 42.49 17.21
CA HIS A 146 -5.70 41.74 16.53
C HIS A 146 -5.14 41.04 15.27
N TYR A 147 -4.37 41.75 14.45
CA TYR A 147 -3.75 41.16 13.25
C TYR A 147 -2.76 40.05 13.57
N GLN A 148 -2.04 40.13 14.70
CA GLN A 148 -1.10 39.08 15.11
C GLN A 148 -1.78 37.71 15.24
N SER A 149 -2.98 37.65 15.83
CA SER A 149 -3.73 36.40 15.96
C SER A 149 -4.11 35.80 14.59
N GLN A 150 -4.48 36.64 13.63
CA GLN A 150 -4.83 36.23 12.27
C GLN A 150 -3.62 35.74 11.49
N ILE A 151 -2.46 36.38 11.65
CA ILE A 151 -1.20 35.94 11.02
C ILE A 151 -0.83 34.53 11.50
N ILE A 152 -0.98 34.25 12.80
CA ILE A 152 -0.72 32.91 13.36
C ILE A 152 -1.65 31.87 12.73
N ILE A 153 -2.95 32.16 12.63
CA ILE A 153 -3.93 31.27 11.99
C ILE A 153 -3.57 31.05 10.52
N ASN A 154 -3.31 32.11 9.76
CA ASN A 154 -3.03 32.02 8.32
C ASN A 154 -1.75 31.23 8.05
N ASN A 155 -0.67 31.50 8.77
CA ASN A 155 0.58 30.76 8.66
C ASN A 155 0.39 29.28 9.02
N SER A 156 -0.38 29.00 10.09
CA SER A 156 -0.72 27.63 10.46
C SER A 156 -1.52 26.93 9.36
N GLN A 157 -2.48 27.61 8.71
CA GLN A 157 -3.26 27.02 7.62
C GLN A 157 -2.41 26.71 6.39
N LEU A 158 -1.41 27.53 6.08
CA LEU A 158 -0.49 27.28 4.97
C LEU A 158 0.43 26.07 5.21
N GLN A 159 0.70 25.73 6.46
CA GLN A 159 1.57 24.61 6.82
C GLN A 159 0.78 23.32 7.10
N TRP A 160 -0.29 23.42 7.89
CA TRP A 160 -1.02 22.28 8.47
C TRP A 160 -2.44 22.11 7.93
N GLY A 161 -2.91 23.03 7.09
CA GLY A 161 -4.29 23.05 6.62
C GLY A 161 -5.29 23.48 7.70
N LYS A 162 -6.57 23.52 7.33
CA LYS A 162 -7.64 24.07 8.17
C LYS A 162 -7.92 23.23 9.41
N THR A 163 -7.93 21.90 9.28
CA THR A 163 -8.36 20.98 10.36
C THR A 163 -7.41 21.01 11.54
N LEU A 164 -6.12 20.75 11.31
CA LEU A 164 -5.09 20.77 12.36
C LEU A 164 -4.89 22.19 12.94
N THR A 165 -4.99 23.23 12.11
CA THR A 165 -4.96 24.61 12.61
C THR A 165 -6.09 24.86 13.59
N ARG A 166 -7.32 24.44 13.26
CA ARG A 166 -8.47 24.58 14.16
C ARG A 166 -8.27 23.79 15.45
N TRP A 167 -7.69 22.59 15.39
CA TRP A 167 -7.36 21.84 16.60
C TRP A 167 -6.42 22.63 17.52
N ALA A 168 -5.38 23.27 16.96
CA ALA A 168 -4.43 24.05 17.74
C ALA A 168 -5.00 25.40 18.24
N THR A 169 -5.88 26.06 17.49
CA THR A 169 -6.37 27.41 17.85
C THR A 169 -7.71 27.43 18.58
N ASP A 170 -8.50 26.36 18.53
CA ASP A 170 -9.74 26.26 19.32
C ASP A 170 -9.42 25.95 20.79
N LEU A 171 -9.78 26.88 21.69
CA LEU A 171 -9.49 26.79 23.11
C LEU A 171 -10.04 25.53 23.77
N HIS A 172 -11.11 24.95 23.24
CA HIS A 172 -11.82 23.79 23.79
C HIS A 172 -11.73 22.54 22.89
N SER A 173 -10.74 22.49 22.00
CA SER A 173 -10.53 21.35 21.10
C SER A 173 -10.28 20.05 21.86
N GLU A 174 -11.26 19.13 21.84
CA GLU A 174 -11.11 17.78 22.39
C GLU A 174 -10.00 17.01 21.68
N HIS A 175 -9.90 17.12 20.35
CA HIS A 175 -8.83 16.47 19.58
C HIS A 175 -7.44 16.91 20.02
N PHE A 176 -7.25 18.20 20.31
CA PHE A 176 -5.96 18.70 20.78
C PHE A 176 -5.64 18.22 22.19
N ASN A 177 -6.64 18.12 23.07
CA ASN A 177 -6.46 17.53 24.41
C ASN A 177 -6.06 16.06 24.30
N LYS A 178 -6.75 15.26 23.48
CA LYS A 178 -6.39 13.86 23.21
C LYS A 178 -4.96 13.73 22.67
N LEU A 179 -4.55 14.66 21.81
CA LEU A 179 -3.22 14.69 21.22
C LEU A 179 -2.13 14.96 22.27
N ILE A 180 -2.33 15.94 23.16
CA ILE A 180 -1.40 16.24 24.26
C ILE A 180 -1.34 15.10 25.28
N ASN A 181 -2.47 14.46 25.56
CA ASN A 181 -2.53 13.31 26.46
C ASN A 181 -1.93 12.03 25.86
N GLY A 182 -1.60 12.03 24.56
CA GLY A 182 -1.08 10.85 23.86
C GLY A 182 -2.13 9.79 23.57
N GLU A 183 -3.42 10.13 23.64
CA GLU A 183 -4.55 9.25 23.31
C GLU A 183 -4.69 9.09 21.79
N ILE A 184 -4.36 10.14 21.03
CA ILE A 184 -4.27 10.08 19.57
C ILE A 184 -2.86 10.43 19.10
N ILE A 185 -2.45 9.78 18.03
CA ILE A 185 -1.19 10.05 17.34
C ILE A 185 -1.51 10.46 15.92
N VAL A 186 -1.00 11.62 15.54
CA VAL A 186 -1.15 12.14 14.18
C VAL A 186 -0.03 11.59 13.30
N LEU A 187 -0.42 11.20 12.10
CA LEU A 187 0.40 10.50 11.14
C LEU A 187 0.39 11.30 9.84
N GLN A 188 1.57 11.48 9.26
CA GLN A 188 1.76 12.09 7.95
C GLN A 188 2.17 11.00 6.97
N ILE A 189 1.41 10.87 5.88
CA ILE A 189 1.65 9.90 4.82
C ILE A 189 1.86 10.66 3.53
N THR A 190 2.87 10.25 2.77
CA THR A 190 3.15 10.80 1.45
C THR A 190 2.80 9.76 0.40
N LEU A 191 1.91 10.11 -0.53
CA LEU A 191 1.58 9.25 -1.66
C LEU A 191 2.45 9.62 -2.86
N PRO A 192 3.01 8.63 -3.59
CA PRO A 192 3.76 8.91 -4.82
C PRO A 192 2.85 9.56 -5.86
N ALA A 193 3.41 10.39 -6.73
CA ALA A 193 2.65 11.22 -7.68
C ALA A 193 1.74 10.43 -8.64
N ASN A 194 2.08 9.18 -8.94
CA ASN A 194 1.25 8.29 -9.75
C ASN A 194 -0.02 7.78 -9.03
N ASN A 195 -0.05 7.87 -7.70
CA ASN A 195 -1.15 7.45 -6.83
C ASN A 195 -1.74 8.66 -6.07
N SER A 196 -1.96 9.76 -6.79
CA SER A 196 -2.43 11.03 -6.22
C SER A 196 -3.88 11.05 -5.76
N SER A 197 -4.66 10.01 -6.07
CA SER A 197 -6.07 9.96 -5.66
C SER A 197 -6.17 9.75 -4.14
N PRO A 198 -7.00 10.52 -3.43
CA PRO A 198 -7.23 10.28 -2.01
C PRO A 198 -7.70 8.84 -1.81
N PRO A 199 -7.33 8.20 -0.69
CA PRO A 199 -7.78 6.86 -0.40
C PRO A 199 -9.31 6.83 -0.46
N LEU A 200 -9.85 5.89 -1.25
CA LEU A 200 -11.29 5.75 -1.43
C LEU A 200 -12.00 5.41 -0.11
N SER A 201 -11.23 4.91 0.87
CA SER A 201 -11.61 4.66 2.25
C SER A 201 -11.05 5.72 3.20
N ASN A 202 -11.85 6.11 4.18
CA ASN A 202 -11.39 6.95 5.30
C ASN A 202 -10.49 6.18 6.29
N THR A 203 -10.25 4.89 6.06
CA THR A 203 -9.48 4.02 6.93
C THR A 203 -8.41 3.30 6.13
N ILE A 204 -7.21 3.25 6.70
CA ILE A 204 -6.04 2.55 6.17
C ILE A 204 -5.46 1.64 7.25
N TYR A 205 -4.58 0.74 6.86
CA TYR A 205 -3.82 -0.10 7.79
C TYR A 205 -2.38 0.39 7.88
N ILE A 206 -1.80 0.39 9.07
CA ILE A 206 -0.40 0.79 9.28
C ILE A 206 0.31 -0.16 10.23
N ASN A 207 1.62 -0.23 10.11
CA ASN A 207 2.47 -0.93 11.08
C ASN A 207 3.89 -0.33 11.07
N PRO A 208 4.50 -0.05 12.25
CA PRO A 208 5.86 0.49 12.32
C PRO A 208 6.96 -0.46 11.82
N THR A 209 6.74 -1.78 11.88
CA THR A 209 7.73 -2.81 11.47
C THR A 209 7.50 -3.32 10.05
N GLY A 210 6.53 -2.77 9.31
CA GLY A 210 6.20 -3.22 7.97
C GLY A 210 5.50 -4.58 7.90
N ASN A 211 5.04 -5.13 9.03
CA ASN A 211 4.32 -6.41 9.04
C ASN A 211 2.80 -6.20 8.87
N ARG A 212 2.27 -6.55 7.69
CA ARG A 212 0.84 -6.41 7.34
C ARG A 212 -0.10 -7.19 8.27
N ASN A 213 0.35 -8.31 8.82
CA ASN A 213 -0.46 -9.17 9.71
C ASN A 213 -0.63 -8.56 11.11
N LEU A 214 0.27 -7.66 11.51
CA LEU A 214 0.22 -6.92 12.76
C LEU A 214 -0.27 -5.47 12.54
N ALA A 215 -0.81 -5.18 11.35
CA ALA A 215 -1.26 -3.84 11.02
C ALA A 215 -2.55 -3.50 11.75
N PHE A 216 -2.65 -2.23 12.14
CA PHE A 216 -3.81 -1.67 12.82
C PHE A 216 -4.33 -0.45 12.06
N THR A 217 -5.55 -0.04 12.38
CA THR A 217 -6.24 0.99 11.60
C THR A 217 -5.76 2.39 11.94
N ALA A 218 -5.73 3.24 10.93
CA ALA A 218 -5.66 4.69 11.06
C ALA A 218 -6.78 5.35 10.25
N SER A 219 -7.32 6.45 10.78
CA SER A 219 -8.45 7.16 10.20
C SER A 219 -8.02 8.49 9.59
N PHE A 220 -8.58 8.82 8.43
CA PHE A 220 -8.29 10.04 7.69
C PHE A 220 -8.76 11.28 8.44
N ILE A 221 -7.92 12.32 8.45
CA ILE A 221 -8.23 13.64 9.04
C ILE A 221 -8.38 14.69 7.94
N SER A 222 -7.32 14.91 7.16
CA SER A 222 -7.26 15.95 6.12
C SER A 222 -6.06 15.74 5.20
N HIS A 223 -6.02 16.43 4.06
CA HIS A 223 -4.78 16.62 3.31
C HIS A 223 -3.93 17.73 3.94
N LEU A 224 -2.62 17.71 3.70
CA LEU A 224 -1.77 18.87 3.91
C LEU A 224 -1.80 19.76 2.66
N PRO A 225 -1.72 21.09 2.82
CA PRO A 225 -1.69 22.04 1.71
C PRO A 225 -0.36 22.03 0.95
N GLN A 226 0.70 21.46 1.54
CA GLN A 226 2.03 21.38 0.94
C GLN A 226 2.28 19.97 0.39
N ALA A 227 2.94 19.91 -0.76
CA ALA A 227 3.46 18.68 -1.31
C ALA A 227 4.82 18.36 -0.69
N ASP A 228 5.18 17.08 -0.70
CA ASP A 228 6.52 16.65 -0.32
C ASP A 228 7.55 17.08 -1.37
N THR A 229 8.60 17.79 -0.97
CA THR A 229 9.58 18.34 -1.93
C THR A 229 10.40 17.27 -2.65
N PHE A 230 10.61 16.11 -2.03
CA PHE A 230 11.43 15.05 -2.60
C PHE A 230 10.63 14.16 -3.56
N SER A 231 9.50 13.64 -3.09
CA SER A 231 8.65 12.74 -3.87
C SER A 231 7.67 13.48 -4.80
N GLN A 232 7.55 14.81 -4.68
CA GLN A 232 6.53 15.63 -5.35
C GLN A 232 5.10 15.11 -5.12
N GLY A 233 4.91 14.36 -4.02
CA GLY A 233 3.67 13.69 -3.68
C GLY A 233 2.74 14.55 -2.82
N LEU A 234 1.44 14.31 -2.96
CA LEU A 234 0.45 14.86 -2.04
C LEU A 234 0.60 14.20 -0.67
N GLN A 235 0.46 15.02 0.38
CA GLN A 235 0.58 14.57 1.75
C GLN A 235 -0.78 14.54 2.45
N TYR A 236 -0.99 13.50 3.25
CA TYR A 236 -2.24 13.23 3.94
C TYR A 236 -2.00 13.02 5.43
N ILE A 237 -2.95 13.46 6.23
CA ILE A 237 -2.95 13.35 7.68
C ILE A 237 -3.96 12.30 8.12
N PHE A 238 -3.49 11.39 8.95
CA PHE A 238 -4.29 10.35 9.60
C PHE A 238 -4.10 10.41 11.11
N GLN A 239 -5.02 9.79 11.85
CA GLN A 239 -4.90 9.56 13.28
C GLN A 239 -5.02 8.08 13.61
N THR A 240 -4.34 7.66 14.67
CA THR A 240 -4.55 6.36 15.30
C THR A 240 -4.51 6.51 16.82
N GLU A 241 -5.24 5.63 17.52
CA GLU A 241 -5.25 5.53 18.98
C GLU A 241 -4.36 4.38 19.47
N ASN A 242 -3.71 3.66 18.54
CA ASN A 242 -2.92 2.49 18.90
C ASN A 242 -1.58 2.91 19.53
N PRO A 243 -1.26 2.43 20.75
CA PRO A 243 -0.05 2.83 21.46
C PRO A 243 1.24 2.25 20.88
N ALA A 244 1.17 1.31 19.93
CA ALA A 244 2.31 0.64 19.30
C ALA A 244 3.16 1.57 18.42
N ILE A 245 2.60 2.69 17.96
CA ILE A 245 3.35 3.75 17.27
C ILE A 245 3.60 4.91 18.25
N LYS A 246 4.71 5.62 18.09
CA LYS A 246 5.07 6.80 18.89
C LYS A 246 5.45 7.96 17.97
N PRO A 247 5.25 9.22 18.39
CA PRO A 247 5.70 10.38 17.65
C PRO A 247 7.18 10.30 17.26
N GLY A 248 7.48 10.53 15.99
CA GLY A 248 8.81 10.42 15.38
C GLY A 248 9.12 9.07 14.73
N MET A 249 8.30 8.04 14.91
CA MET A 249 8.49 6.75 14.25
C MET A 249 8.09 6.80 12.78
N ASN A 250 8.82 6.05 11.95
CA ASN A 250 8.39 5.74 10.59
C ASN A 250 7.44 4.54 10.60
N PHE A 251 6.58 4.44 9.60
CA PHE A 251 5.70 3.30 9.43
C PHE A 251 5.41 3.02 7.95
N THR A 252 4.97 1.79 7.68
CA THR A 252 4.40 1.39 6.40
C THR A 252 2.88 1.47 6.50
N ALA A 253 2.25 1.99 5.45
CA ALA A 253 0.81 2.05 5.29
C ALA A 253 0.36 1.20 4.11
N TRP A 254 -0.75 0.50 4.28
CA TRP A 254 -1.46 -0.21 3.23
C TRP A 254 -2.80 0.48 3.00
N ILE A 255 -2.97 0.93 1.77
CA ILE A 255 -4.06 1.82 1.37
C ILE A 255 -4.96 1.08 0.39
N PRO A 256 -6.22 0.78 0.77
CA PRO A 256 -7.17 0.15 -0.13
C PRO A 256 -7.36 0.94 -1.43
N GLN A 257 -7.15 0.27 -2.57
CA GLN A 257 -7.28 0.85 -3.92
C GLN A 257 -8.69 0.74 -4.48
N ASN A 258 -9.49 -0.18 -3.96
CA ASN A 258 -10.86 -0.43 -4.41
C ASN A 258 -11.80 -0.43 -3.21
N LYS A 259 -13.02 0.08 -3.36
CA LYS A 259 -14.03 0.04 -2.29
C LYS A 259 -14.60 -1.36 -2.05
N GLN A 260 -14.56 -2.21 -3.07
CA GLN A 260 -15.12 -3.56 -3.02
C GLN A 260 -13.99 -4.57 -2.94
N THR A 261 -14.19 -5.59 -2.10
CA THR A 261 -13.39 -6.81 -2.11
C THR A 261 -13.71 -7.61 -3.36
N GLN A 262 -12.70 -8.30 -3.88
CA GLN A 262 -12.84 -9.28 -4.94
C GLN A 262 -12.72 -10.66 -4.32
N THR A 263 -13.61 -11.56 -4.69
CA THR A 263 -13.54 -12.95 -4.25
C THR A 263 -12.68 -13.75 -5.24
N GLY A 264 -11.81 -14.62 -4.74
CA GLY A 264 -10.91 -15.43 -5.55
C GLY A 264 -10.05 -16.35 -4.70
N VAL A 265 -8.93 -16.84 -5.24
CA VAL A 265 -7.99 -17.72 -4.54
C VAL A 265 -6.57 -17.14 -4.60
N ILE A 266 -5.73 -17.47 -3.63
CA ILE A 266 -4.28 -17.24 -3.72
C ILE A 266 -3.61 -18.56 -4.03
N ILE A 267 -2.83 -18.58 -5.10
CA ILE A 267 -2.01 -19.72 -5.50
C ILE A 267 -0.53 -19.42 -5.22
N PRO A 268 0.27 -20.40 -4.74
CA PRO A 268 1.71 -20.23 -4.56
C PRO A 268 2.42 -19.91 -5.87
N GLU A 269 3.55 -19.20 -5.80
CA GLU A 269 4.35 -18.89 -6.99
C GLU A 269 4.92 -20.14 -7.68
N SER A 270 5.14 -21.24 -6.96
CA SER A 270 5.61 -22.51 -7.55
C SER A 270 4.58 -23.19 -8.45
N SER A 271 3.29 -22.88 -8.27
CA SER A 271 2.19 -23.51 -9.02
C SER A 271 1.96 -22.90 -10.41
N ILE A 272 2.46 -21.68 -10.65
CA ILE A 272 2.26 -20.96 -11.90
C ILE A 272 3.43 -21.22 -12.85
N ALA A 273 3.13 -21.69 -14.04
CA ALA A 273 4.10 -21.79 -15.14
C ALA A 273 3.84 -20.71 -16.19
N TRP A 274 4.91 -20.29 -16.84
CA TRP A 274 4.87 -19.27 -17.89
C TRP A 274 5.40 -19.87 -19.19
N HIS A 275 4.58 -19.84 -20.24
CA HIS A 275 4.97 -20.28 -21.58
C HIS A 275 4.39 -19.33 -22.63
N LEU A 276 5.23 -18.86 -23.55
CA LEU A 276 4.86 -17.91 -24.62
C LEU A 276 4.11 -16.65 -24.13
N GLY A 277 4.43 -16.17 -22.93
CA GLY A 277 3.80 -15.00 -22.32
C GLY A 277 2.42 -15.26 -21.69
N LEU A 278 1.96 -16.51 -21.69
CA LEU A 278 0.75 -16.95 -21.00
C LEU A 278 1.12 -17.61 -19.67
N ALA A 279 0.32 -17.31 -18.64
CA ALA A 279 0.41 -17.97 -17.35
C ALA A 279 -0.59 -19.13 -17.30
N PHE A 280 -0.21 -20.24 -16.70
CA PHE A 280 -1.10 -21.39 -16.52
C PHE A 280 -0.76 -22.20 -15.26
N VAL A 281 -1.69 -23.05 -14.87
CA VAL A 281 -1.59 -23.99 -13.73
C VAL A 281 -2.09 -25.36 -14.15
N PHE A 282 -1.63 -26.42 -13.47
CA PHE A 282 -2.23 -27.75 -13.58
C PHE A 282 -3.22 -27.98 -12.45
N ILE A 283 -4.41 -28.47 -12.78
CA ILE A 283 -5.48 -28.77 -11.84
C ILE A 283 -5.73 -30.27 -11.83
N LYS A 284 -5.71 -30.87 -10.65
CA LYS A 284 -6.06 -32.27 -10.42
C LYS A 284 -7.58 -32.42 -10.51
N ILE A 285 -8.05 -33.23 -11.44
CA ILE A 285 -9.48 -33.46 -11.68
C ILE A 285 -9.98 -34.75 -11.00
N ASP A 286 -9.10 -35.75 -10.88
CA ASP A 286 -9.28 -36.97 -10.10
C ASP A 286 -7.90 -37.49 -9.64
N GLU A 287 -7.81 -38.72 -9.13
CA GLU A 287 -6.59 -39.30 -8.56
C GLU A 287 -5.39 -39.32 -9.53
N GLU A 288 -5.60 -39.53 -10.83
CA GLU A 288 -4.54 -39.73 -11.84
C GLU A 288 -4.60 -38.76 -13.02
N HIS A 289 -5.63 -37.90 -13.08
CA HIS A 289 -5.82 -36.99 -14.20
C HIS A 289 -5.64 -35.51 -13.84
N PHE A 290 -4.98 -34.78 -14.74
CA PHE A 290 -4.66 -33.37 -14.60
C PHE A 290 -5.04 -32.59 -15.86
N VAL A 291 -5.41 -31.31 -15.70
CA VAL A 291 -5.72 -30.43 -16.83
C VAL A 291 -4.90 -29.14 -16.78
N HIS A 292 -4.40 -28.73 -17.95
CA HIS A 292 -3.73 -27.44 -18.16
C HIS A 292 -4.78 -26.32 -18.21
N ARG A 293 -4.71 -25.35 -17.29
CA ARG A 293 -5.62 -24.19 -17.28
C ARG A 293 -4.88 -22.86 -17.34
N THR A 294 -5.13 -22.11 -18.40
CA THR A 294 -4.61 -20.74 -18.57
C THR A 294 -5.24 -19.79 -17.56
N ILE A 295 -4.40 -18.98 -16.94
CA ILE A 295 -4.75 -17.95 -15.96
C ILE A 295 -4.58 -16.58 -16.58
N SER A 296 -5.60 -15.74 -16.43
CA SER A 296 -5.63 -14.39 -16.97
C SER A 296 -5.48 -13.37 -15.84
N ASN A 297 -4.63 -12.37 -16.06
CA ASN A 297 -4.39 -11.25 -15.14
C ASN A 297 -4.06 -11.67 -13.69
N PRO A 298 -3.08 -12.56 -13.45
CA PRO A 298 -2.67 -12.91 -12.09
C PRO A 298 -2.12 -11.67 -11.36
N VAL A 299 -2.65 -11.37 -10.17
CA VAL A 299 -2.21 -10.22 -9.37
C VAL A 299 -1.17 -10.68 -8.36
N LYS A 300 0.07 -10.15 -8.44
CA LYS A 300 1.12 -10.51 -7.48
C LYS A 300 0.75 -10.07 -6.07
N VAL A 301 0.88 -10.99 -5.11
CA VAL A 301 0.68 -10.77 -3.66
C VAL A 301 1.85 -11.36 -2.87
N PRO A 302 2.03 -11.04 -1.58
CA PRO A 302 3.23 -11.46 -0.83
C PRO A 302 3.53 -12.97 -0.84
N ASN A 303 2.49 -13.82 -0.90
CA ASN A 303 2.63 -15.28 -0.84
C ASN A 303 2.27 -15.98 -2.16
N GLY A 304 2.30 -15.27 -3.30
CA GLY A 304 2.01 -15.85 -4.62
C GLY A 304 1.21 -14.94 -5.52
N TYR A 305 0.15 -15.46 -6.13
CA TYR A 305 -0.72 -14.73 -7.04
C TYR A 305 -2.19 -14.85 -6.64
N PHE A 306 -2.90 -13.73 -6.60
CA PHE A 306 -4.34 -13.69 -6.45
C PHE A 306 -5.02 -13.85 -7.81
N ILE A 307 -5.93 -14.82 -7.88
CA ILE A 307 -6.68 -15.21 -9.07
C ILE A 307 -8.17 -14.99 -8.79
N ALA A 308 -8.77 -13.99 -9.43
CA ALA A 308 -10.15 -13.60 -9.18
C ALA A 308 -11.20 -14.52 -9.84
N LYS A 309 -10.82 -15.17 -10.95
CA LYS A 309 -11.69 -16.01 -11.80
C LYS A 309 -10.85 -17.16 -12.35
N GLN A 310 -11.47 -18.18 -12.94
CA GLN A 310 -10.83 -19.36 -13.57
C GLN A 310 -10.42 -20.49 -12.61
N ILE A 311 -10.41 -20.24 -11.31
CA ILE A 311 -10.21 -21.27 -10.29
C ILE A 311 -11.34 -21.17 -9.25
N ALA A 312 -11.97 -22.29 -8.94
CA ALA A 312 -13.08 -22.39 -8.00
C ALA A 312 -12.62 -22.81 -6.60
N ASP A 313 -13.51 -22.63 -5.62
CA ASP A 313 -13.28 -23.14 -4.26
C ASP A 313 -13.17 -24.67 -4.26
N GLY A 314 -12.20 -25.21 -3.54
CA GLY A 314 -12.00 -26.65 -3.39
C GLY A 314 -11.30 -27.35 -4.55
N GLU A 315 -10.96 -26.65 -5.65
CA GLU A 315 -10.09 -27.23 -6.68
C GLU A 315 -8.67 -27.48 -6.14
N GLU A 316 -8.05 -28.55 -6.62
CA GLU A 316 -6.68 -28.93 -6.25
C GLU A 316 -5.71 -28.55 -7.38
N ILE A 317 -4.71 -27.76 -7.04
CA ILE A 317 -3.66 -27.34 -7.99
C ILE A 317 -2.36 -28.04 -7.68
N VAL A 318 -1.54 -28.25 -8.70
CA VAL A 318 -0.17 -28.77 -8.54
C VAL A 318 0.74 -27.63 -8.08
N VAL A 319 1.44 -27.83 -6.97
CA VAL A 319 2.37 -26.85 -6.37
C VAL A 319 3.84 -27.26 -6.51
N THR A 320 4.09 -28.56 -6.72
CA THR A 320 5.40 -29.17 -6.99
C THR A 320 5.20 -30.18 -8.13
N GLY A 321 6.09 -30.20 -9.14
CA GLY A 321 5.98 -31.13 -10.28
C GLY A 321 5.45 -30.54 -11.59
N THR A 322 5.19 -29.23 -11.65
CA THR A 322 4.66 -28.52 -12.83
C THR A 322 5.45 -28.76 -14.13
N GLN A 323 6.79 -28.83 -14.06
CA GLN A 323 7.64 -29.07 -15.23
C GLN A 323 7.51 -30.49 -15.80
N MET A 324 7.25 -31.47 -14.93
CA MET A 324 7.05 -32.85 -15.35
C MET A 324 5.73 -32.98 -16.11
N LEU A 325 4.63 -32.44 -15.55
CA LEU A 325 3.33 -32.46 -16.22
C LEU A 325 3.38 -31.77 -17.58
N LEU A 326 4.09 -30.63 -17.66
CA LEU A 326 4.34 -29.97 -18.94
C LEU A 326 5.12 -30.85 -19.93
N SER A 327 6.07 -31.65 -19.44
CA SER A 327 6.83 -32.57 -20.29
C SER A 327 5.97 -33.73 -20.81
N HIS A 328 5.07 -34.25 -19.96
CA HIS A 328 4.07 -35.25 -20.37
C HIS A 328 3.10 -34.68 -21.40
N GLU A 329 2.61 -33.47 -21.18
CA GLU A 329 1.73 -32.77 -22.13
C GLU A 329 2.40 -32.61 -23.50
N PHE A 330 3.66 -32.16 -23.55
CA PHE A 330 4.37 -32.04 -24.83
C PHE A 330 4.65 -33.39 -25.50
N ARG A 331 4.97 -34.44 -24.73
CA ARG A 331 5.18 -35.78 -25.30
C ARG A 331 3.91 -36.29 -25.98
N SER A 332 2.74 -36.11 -25.37
CA SER A 332 1.45 -36.53 -25.92
C SER A 332 1.03 -35.78 -27.21
N GLN A 333 1.73 -34.70 -27.57
CA GLN A 333 1.44 -33.88 -28.77
C GLN A 333 2.36 -34.21 -29.96
N ILE A 334 3.36 -35.08 -29.79
CA ILE A 334 4.23 -35.52 -30.89
C ILE A 334 3.50 -36.66 -31.61
N PRO A 335 3.13 -36.52 -32.89
CA PRO A 335 2.56 -37.64 -33.65
C PRO A 335 3.57 -38.77 -33.73
N ASP A 336 3.11 -40.02 -33.55
CA ASP A 336 3.94 -41.19 -33.79
C ASP A 336 4.37 -41.19 -35.27
N GLU A 337 5.67 -41.03 -35.53
CA GLU A 337 6.27 -41.23 -36.86
C GLU A 337 6.44 -42.73 -37.10
N ASP A 338 5.36 -43.50 -37.12
CA ASP A 338 5.34 -44.90 -37.55
C ASP A 338 4.10 -45.13 -38.44
N ASP A 339 4.11 -44.49 -39.63
CA ASP A 339 3.18 -44.81 -40.72
C ASP A 339 3.88 -44.50 -42.07
N ASP A 340 4.90 -45.30 -42.40
CA ASP A 340 5.56 -45.37 -43.73
C ASP A 340 5.25 -46.70 -44.44
#